data_AF-A0A0N4XMZ8-F1
#
_entry.id   AF-A0A0N4XMZ8-F1
#
_cell.length_a   1.000
_cell.length_b   1.000
_cell.length_c   1.000
_cell.angle_alpha   90.00
_cell.angle_beta   90.00
_cell.angle_gamma   90.00
#
_symmetry.space_group_name_H-M   'P 1'
#
loop_
_entity.id
_entity.type
_entity.pdbx_description
1 polymer ?
#
loop_
_entity_poly.entity_id
_entity_poly.type
_entity_poly.pdbx_seq_one_letter_code
_entity_poly.pdbx_strand_id
1 'polypeptide(L)'
;MLADAFAVNPNVPTVYARDTNYQNLMGQRDAPAFSDVKQMNLLYNCAGEFRLLQRECCQNLRFAENNGIVNSRTCSTCICPNAFAGNYCEALRRGTASMCNGQVIQVF
;
A
#
# COMPACT_ATOMS: atom_id res chain seq x y z
N MET A 1 -12.65 -1.75 -7.87
CA MET A 1 -13.63 -1.27 -8.86
C MET A 1 -13.03 -0.12 -9.63
N LEU A 2 -13.04 -0.15 -10.96
CA LEU A 2 -12.51 0.95 -11.78
C LEU A 2 -13.36 2.21 -11.57
N ALA A 3 -12.78 3.39 -11.81
CA ALA A 3 -13.44 4.68 -11.60
C ALA A 3 -14.64 4.91 -12.53
N ASP A 4 -14.69 4.23 -13.67
CA ASP A 4 -15.73 4.24 -14.70
C ASP A 4 -16.69 3.04 -14.58
N ALA A 5 -16.61 2.25 -13.51
CA ALA A 5 -17.43 1.08 -13.36
C ALA A 5 -18.93 1.44 -13.33
N PHE A 6 -19.71 0.76 -14.17
CA PHE A 6 -21.13 1.02 -14.42
C PHE A 6 -21.45 2.42 -14.96
N ALA A 7 -20.47 3.11 -15.58
CA ALA A 7 -20.71 4.38 -16.25
C ALA A 7 -21.57 4.20 -17.50
N VAL A 8 -22.53 5.11 -17.72
CA VAL A 8 -23.27 5.22 -18.99
C VAL A 8 -22.33 5.70 -20.11
N ASN A 9 -21.40 6.60 -19.78
CA ASN A 9 -20.34 7.07 -20.67
C ASN A 9 -18.98 6.71 -20.05
N PRO A 10 -18.19 5.80 -20.66
CA PRO A 10 -16.88 5.38 -20.14
C PRO A 10 -15.87 6.52 -19.98
N ASN A 11 -16.05 7.63 -20.70
CA ASN A 11 -15.17 8.80 -20.57
C ASN A 11 -15.48 9.67 -19.34
N VAL A 12 -16.56 9.37 -18.62
CA VAL A 12 -16.98 10.10 -17.42
C VAL A 12 -16.95 9.11 -16.24
N PRO A 13 -15.96 9.21 -15.34
CA PRO A 13 -15.91 8.31 -14.19
C PRO A 13 -17.13 8.53 -13.28
N THR A 14 -17.65 7.44 -12.74
CA THR A 14 -18.75 7.41 -11.77
C THR A 14 -18.25 7.62 -10.34
N VAL A 15 -16.97 7.36 -10.09
CA VAL A 15 -16.34 7.50 -8.77
C VAL A 15 -15.13 8.42 -8.86
N TYR A 16 -15.17 9.49 -8.07
CA TYR A 16 -14.06 10.44 -7.90
C TYR A 16 -13.45 10.27 -6.52
N ALA A 17 -12.13 10.10 -6.47
CA ALA A 17 -11.37 10.17 -5.24
C ALA A 17 -11.41 11.60 -4.71
N ARG A 18 -11.66 11.75 -3.40
CA ARG A 18 -11.63 13.07 -2.75
C ARG A 18 -10.25 13.71 -2.82
N ASP A 19 -9.21 12.89 -2.74
CA ASP A 19 -7.82 13.28 -2.99
C ASP A 19 -7.42 12.79 -4.37
N THR A 20 -7.08 13.72 -5.24
CA THR A 20 -6.79 13.50 -6.66
C THR A 20 -5.59 12.57 -6.87
N ASN A 21 -4.66 12.50 -5.91
CA ASN A 21 -3.51 11.61 -5.98
C ASN A 21 -3.92 10.13 -5.96
N TYR A 22 -5.08 9.80 -5.39
CA TYR A 22 -5.58 8.43 -5.30
C TYR A 22 -6.48 8.02 -6.46
N GLN A 23 -6.86 8.94 -7.35
CA GLN A 23 -7.80 8.66 -8.43
C GLN A 23 -7.37 7.45 -9.27
N ASN A 24 -6.07 7.37 -9.59
CA ASN A 24 -5.50 6.30 -10.41
C ASN A 24 -5.08 5.06 -9.61
N LEU A 25 -5.12 5.10 -8.27
CA LEU A 25 -4.83 3.93 -7.43
C LEU A 25 -6.07 3.06 -7.21
N MET A 26 -7.26 3.57 -7.51
CA MET A 26 -8.50 2.82 -7.35
C MET A 26 -8.70 1.82 -8.48
N GLY A 27 -9.26 0.66 -8.14
CA GLY A 27 -9.71 -0.29 -9.16
C GLY A 27 -8.67 -1.26 -9.71
N GLN A 28 -7.45 -1.23 -9.19
CA GLN A 28 -6.41 -2.20 -9.51
C GLN A 28 -6.87 -3.65 -9.28
N ARG A 29 -6.44 -4.57 -10.15
CA ARG A 29 -6.78 -6.01 -10.13
C ARG A 29 -5.57 -6.95 -10.24
N ASP A 30 -4.36 -6.40 -10.24
CA ASP A 30 -3.14 -7.21 -10.40
C ASP A 30 -2.88 -8.11 -9.19
N ALA A 31 -3.19 -7.62 -7.99
CA ALA A 31 -3.05 -8.34 -6.74
C ALA A 31 -4.06 -7.84 -5.70
N PRO A 32 -4.29 -8.57 -4.60
CA PRO A 32 -5.02 -8.03 -3.44
C PRO A 32 -4.38 -6.72 -2.97
N ALA A 33 -5.19 -5.74 -2.58
CA ALA A 33 -4.64 -4.50 -2.05
C ALA A 33 -3.89 -4.78 -0.74
N PHE A 34 -2.83 -4.02 -0.49
CA PHE A 34 -2.04 -4.17 0.74
C PHE A 34 -2.91 -4.04 2.01
N SER A 35 -3.90 -3.15 1.98
CA SER A 35 -4.91 -2.99 3.03
C SER A 35 -5.73 -4.25 3.26
N ASP A 36 -6.10 -4.95 2.19
CA ASP A 36 -6.96 -6.13 2.25
C ASP A 36 -6.19 -7.29 2.87
N VAL A 37 -4.94 -7.49 2.45
CA VAL A 37 -4.04 -8.49 3.05
C VAL A 37 -3.82 -8.19 4.54
N LYS A 38 -3.60 -6.93 4.89
CA LYS A 38 -3.44 -6.51 6.29
C LYS A 38 -4.70 -6.78 7.10
N GLN A 39 -5.88 -6.44 6.60
CA GLN A 39 -7.15 -6.68 7.28
C GLN A 39 -7.45 -8.17 7.44
N MET A 40 -7.22 -8.98 6.39
CA MET A 40 -7.37 -10.43 6.46
C MET A 40 -6.45 -11.05 7.50
N ASN A 41 -5.17 -10.63 7.54
CA ASN A 41 -4.22 -11.10 8.54
C ASN A 41 -4.62 -10.72 9.97
N LEU A 42 -5.23 -9.54 10.16
CA LEU A 42 -5.77 -9.11 11.46
C LEU A 42 -7.02 -9.91 11.84
N LEU A 43 -7.93 -10.14 10.89
CA LEU A 43 -9.19 -10.86 11.11
C LEU A 43 -8.96 -12.32 11.49
N TYR A 44 -8.09 -13.02 10.76
CA TYR A 44 -7.78 -14.42 10.99
C TYR A 44 -6.70 -14.64 12.05
N ASN A 45 -6.28 -13.57 12.74
CA ASN A 45 -5.21 -13.61 13.73
C ASN A 45 -3.94 -14.30 13.20
N CYS A 46 -3.63 -14.12 11.91
CA CYS A 46 -2.39 -14.62 11.31
C CYS A 46 -1.16 -13.93 11.93
N ALA A 47 -1.38 -12.75 12.51
CA ALA A 47 -0.40 -12.06 13.34
C ALA A 47 -0.24 -12.67 14.76
N GLY A 48 -1.04 -13.68 15.14
CA GLY A 48 -1.06 -14.43 16.42
C GLY A 48 -0.01 -14.05 17.49
N GLU A 49 0.93 -14.95 17.76
CA GLU A 49 2.07 -14.72 18.67
C GLU A 49 3.00 -13.60 18.19
N PHE A 50 2.93 -13.21 16.91
CA PHE A 50 3.63 -12.05 16.41
C PHE A 50 3.08 -10.72 16.93
N ARG A 51 1.97 -10.67 17.67
CA ARG A 51 1.60 -9.49 18.47
C ARG A 51 2.52 -9.31 19.69
N LEU A 52 3.09 -10.41 20.19
CA LEU A 52 4.13 -10.43 21.23
C LEU A 52 5.52 -10.19 20.62
N LEU A 53 5.82 -10.77 19.45
CA LEU A 53 7.04 -10.40 18.69
C LEU A 53 6.95 -9.01 18.09
N GLN A 54 5.75 -8.45 17.88
CA GLN A 54 5.60 -7.03 17.62
C GLN A 54 6.16 -6.34 18.84
N ARG A 55 5.68 -6.56 20.08
CA ARG A 55 6.30 -6.00 21.30
C ARG A 55 7.83 -6.20 21.45
N GLU A 56 8.40 -7.34 21.07
CA GLU A 56 9.86 -7.57 21.14
C GLU A 56 10.64 -6.92 19.98
N CYS A 57 10.16 -7.03 18.74
CA CYS A 57 10.74 -6.36 17.56
C CYS A 57 10.44 -4.85 17.52
N CYS A 58 9.53 -4.38 18.37
CA CYS A 58 9.01 -3.03 18.45
C CYS A 58 9.36 -2.28 19.74
N GLN A 59 10.35 -2.71 20.51
CA GLN A 59 10.83 -1.90 21.63
C GLN A 59 11.26 -0.48 21.19
N ASN A 60 11.49 -0.28 19.88
CA ASN A 60 11.75 1.01 19.23
C ASN A 60 10.70 1.34 18.13
N LEU A 61 9.40 1.31 18.42
CA LEU A 61 8.26 1.42 17.47
C LEU A 61 8.09 2.77 16.72
N ARG A 62 9.12 3.24 16.01
CA ARG A 62 9.04 4.38 15.08
C ARG A 62 9.16 3.99 13.60
N PHE A 63 9.21 2.71 13.27
CA PHE A 63 9.88 2.25 12.04
C PHE A 63 9.02 1.98 10.80
N ALA A 64 7.68 2.02 10.85
CA ALA A 64 6.88 1.80 9.63
C ALA A 64 6.19 3.10 9.21
N GLU A 65 6.78 3.80 8.25
CA GLU A 65 6.15 4.95 7.60
C GLU A 65 5.09 4.48 6.58
N ASN A 66 4.24 5.40 6.14
CA ASN A 66 3.30 5.18 5.03
C ASN A 66 2.44 3.90 5.17
N ASN A 67 2.02 3.58 6.40
CA ASN A 67 1.15 2.45 6.75
C ASN A 67 1.73 1.05 6.45
N GLY A 68 3.06 0.92 6.36
CA GLY A 68 3.74 -0.37 6.28
C GLY A 68 3.43 -1.33 7.44
N ILE A 69 3.77 -2.60 7.28
CA ILE A 69 3.69 -3.61 8.34
C ILE A 69 5.08 -4.16 8.61
N VAL A 70 5.42 -4.38 9.88
CA VAL A 70 6.72 -4.97 10.25
C VAL A 70 6.82 -6.38 9.66
N ASN A 71 7.98 -6.69 9.07
CA ASN A 71 8.24 -8.04 8.59
C ASN A 71 8.46 -8.97 9.79
N SER A 72 7.48 -9.83 10.03
CA SER A 72 7.50 -10.81 11.12
C SER A 72 8.64 -11.83 11.02
N ARG A 73 9.24 -12.03 9.84
CA ARG A 73 10.35 -12.98 9.67
C ARG A 73 11.71 -12.39 10.03
N THR A 74 11.94 -11.12 9.72
CA THR A 74 13.26 -10.48 9.86
C THR A 74 13.34 -9.49 11.00
N CYS A 75 12.21 -8.97 11.47
CA CYS A 75 12.11 -8.03 12.59
C CYS A 75 12.96 -6.74 12.48
N SER A 76 13.51 -6.47 11.31
CA SER A 76 14.44 -5.36 11.03
C SER A 76 14.03 -4.55 9.81
N THR A 77 13.07 -5.05 9.02
CA THR A 77 12.55 -4.41 7.81
C THR A 77 11.02 -4.41 7.80
N CYS A 78 10.43 -3.51 7.02
CA CYS A 78 9.00 -3.41 6.82
C CYS A 78 8.59 -3.99 5.46
N ILE A 79 7.40 -4.56 5.41
CA ILE A 79 6.69 -4.88 4.17
C ILE A 79 5.88 -3.63 3.81
N CYS A 80 6.17 -3.06 2.65
CA CYS A 80 5.62 -1.78 2.21
C CYS A 80 4.44 -1.94 1.25
N PRO A 81 3.50 -0.98 1.24
CA PRO A 81 2.54 -0.86 0.14
C PRO A 81 3.28 -0.62 -1.19
N ASN A 82 2.67 -1.03 -2.31
CA ASN A 82 3.32 -1.05 -3.63
C ASN A 82 3.97 0.26 -4.10
N ALA A 83 3.48 1.41 -3.63
CA ALA A 83 4.01 2.71 -3.99
C ALA A 83 5.30 3.09 -3.23
N PHE A 84 5.59 2.40 -2.12
CA PHE A 84 6.68 2.71 -1.20
C PHE A 84 7.76 1.63 -1.21
N ALA A 85 8.96 2.01 -0.78
CA ALA A 85 10.16 1.20 -0.68
C ALA A 85 11.05 1.71 0.46
N GLY A 86 12.15 1.02 0.71
CA GLY A 86 13.04 1.29 1.84
C GLY A 86 12.82 0.30 2.99
N ASN A 87 13.69 0.36 4.00
CA ASN A 87 13.61 -0.57 5.14
C ASN A 87 12.40 -0.26 6.04
N TYR A 88 11.91 0.96 5.97
CA TYR A 88 10.89 1.55 6.82
C TYR A 88 9.73 2.14 6.01
N CYS A 89 9.68 1.87 4.70
CA CYS A 89 8.72 2.43 3.76
C CYS A 89 8.79 3.96 3.66
N GLU A 90 9.98 4.51 3.88
CA GLU A 90 10.32 5.94 3.92
C GLU A 90 10.46 6.56 2.53
N ALA A 91 10.69 5.74 1.50
CA ALA A 91 10.95 6.18 0.15
C ALA A 91 9.83 5.78 -0.80
N LEU A 92 9.63 6.56 -1.87
CA LEU A 92 8.80 6.14 -2.99
C LEU A 92 9.55 5.12 -3.84
N ARG A 93 8.83 4.12 -4.33
CA ARG A 93 9.43 3.08 -5.18
C ARG A 93 9.87 3.72 -6.49
N ARG A 94 11.14 3.52 -6.87
CA ARG A 94 11.69 4.02 -8.14
C ARG A 94 11.06 3.25 -9.29
N GLY A 95 10.44 3.96 -10.23
CA GLY A 95 9.96 3.38 -11.48
C GLY A 95 11.12 3.10 -12.44
N THR A 96 10.90 2.18 -13.38
CA THR A 96 11.87 1.86 -14.46
C THR A 96 11.68 2.73 -15.71
N ALA A 97 10.62 3.53 -15.78
CA ALA A 97 10.39 4.47 -16.87
C ALA A 97 11.26 5.72 -16.68
N SER A 98 11.88 6.19 -17.76
CA SER A 98 12.81 7.34 -17.78
C SER A 98 12.23 8.65 -17.23
N MET A 99 10.91 8.76 -17.16
CA MET A 99 10.17 9.94 -16.70
C MET A 99 9.56 9.78 -15.30
N CYS A 100 9.66 8.62 -14.66
CA CYS A 100 9.10 8.39 -13.33
C CYS A 100 10.13 8.77 -12.25
N ASN A 101 10.30 10.08 -12.03
CA ASN A 101 11.16 10.69 -11.00
C ASN A 101 10.63 10.48 -9.56
N GLY A 102 10.21 9.26 -9.24
CA GLY A 102 9.63 8.91 -7.93
C GLY A 102 8.28 9.56 -7.64
N GLN A 103 7.65 10.22 -8.61
CA GLN A 103 6.28 10.72 -8.50
C GLN A 103 5.30 9.69 -9.05
N VAL A 104 4.16 9.53 -8.37
CA VAL A 104 2.99 8.83 -8.94
C VAL A 104 2.39 9.79 -9.97
N ILE A 105 2.78 9.63 -11.23
CA ILE A 105 2.33 10.51 -12.30
C ILE A 105 1.00 9.99 -12.83
N GLN A 106 0.03 10.89 -12.95
CA GLN A 106 -1.18 10.66 -13.72
C GLN A 106 -0.77 10.45 -15.19
N VAL A 107 -0.87 9.24 -15.69
CA VAL A 107 -0.80 8.99 -17.14
C VAL A 107 -2.22 9.09 -17.66
N PHE A 108 -2.47 10.09 -18.51
CA PHE A 108 -3.73 10.32 -19.22
C PHE A 108 -3.90 9.33 -20.37
#